data_AF-A0A9P8L435-F1
#
_entry.id   AF-A0A9P8L435-F1
#
_cell.length_a   1.000
_cell.length_b   1.000
_cell.length_c   1.000
_cell.angle_alpha   90.00
_cell.angle_beta   90.00
_cell.angle_gamma   90.00
#
_symmetry.space_group_name_H-M   'P 1'
#
loop_
_entity.id
_entity.type
_entity.pdbx_description
1 polymer ?
#
loop_
_entity_poly.entity_id
_entity_poly.type
_entity_poly.pdbx_seq_one_letter_code
_entity_poly.pdbx_strand_id
1 'polypeptide(L)'
;MRSPPVRVGAFDWNIKYYPKGNGTDQISVYIECTKPKLTTSASAEAPKENAVGGGRGGGGDSVTASTSEPPMGTTSSEESMEVERSDAPSAQPTSSAAAVAAAAPPTSEVAAGNDNNYNPNPPNSPLSTEGGAEEDGGVDERSWSVAAQFGVVLYNPNEPRVQYNHGNQHRFDPKAPDWGWTRFHGPHNEIHIRQRGQRQALLRNDTLAFTAYVRVVNDETGGLWFYQNNPWDSLERTGLRGLGSEGPGRAYLVAGLASWSLLASFREIINGAHVPDPVKEPRVRPKPLITAMQRLLCRLSTQRHPTTSPVSLGPIISAFQWYGLDLTTKLDVVEFWEIFRRKLDQELRGTKMEGKLGDLFDGLV
;
A
#
# COMPACT_ATOMS: atom_id res chain seq x y z
N MET A 1 10.87 11.47 -25.08
CA MET A 1 9.70 12.33 -25.38
C MET A 1 8.80 12.37 -24.16
N ARG A 2 8.00 13.43 -23.98
CA ARG A 2 7.08 13.61 -22.85
C ARG A 2 5.76 14.19 -23.38
N SER A 3 4.62 13.66 -22.98
CA SER A 3 3.31 14.22 -23.35
C SER A 3 3.06 15.56 -22.64
N PRO A 4 2.09 16.37 -23.09
CA PRO A 4 1.48 17.40 -22.25
C PRO A 4 0.96 16.78 -20.94
N PRO A 5 0.95 17.55 -19.83
CA PRO A 5 0.38 17.09 -18.55
C PRO A 5 -1.14 17.05 -18.61
N VAL A 6 -1.73 16.06 -17.95
CA VAL A 6 -3.17 15.95 -17.73
C VAL A 6 -3.43 15.92 -16.23
N ARG A 7 -4.24 16.86 -15.72
CA ARG A 7 -4.67 16.89 -14.32
C ARG A 7 -5.66 15.75 -14.05
N VAL A 8 -5.34 14.87 -13.12
CA VAL A 8 -6.28 13.88 -12.55
C VAL A 8 -6.18 13.94 -11.02
N GLY A 9 -7.28 14.32 -10.37
CA GLY A 9 -7.28 14.70 -8.95
C GLY A 9 -6.36 15.91 -8.70
N ALA A 10 -5.58 15.85 -7.62
CA ALA A 10 -4.61 16.91 -7.28
C ALA A 10 -3.27 16.83 -8.04
N PHE A 11 -3.11 15.90 -8.99
CA PHE A 11 -1.82 15.54 -9.60
C PHE A 11 -1.82 15.69 -11.13
N ASP A 12 -0.66 16.02 -11.70
CA ASP A 12 -0.42 16.14 -13.14
C ASP A 12 0.26 14.88 -13.63
N TRP A 13 -0.27 14.32 -14.70
CA TRP A 13 0.15 13.04 -15.25
C TRP A 13 0.70 13.20 -16.67
N ASN A 14 1.89 12.63 -16.91
CA ASN A 14 2.56 12.68 -18.22
C ASN A 14 2.99 11.27 -18.65
N ILE A 15 2.95 11.01 -19.96
CA ILE A 15 3.58 9.83 -20.55
C ILE A 15 5.02 10.20 -20.95
N LYS A 16 6.02 9.55 -20.38
CA LYS A 16 7.40 9.52 -20.90
C LYS A 16 7.55 8.35 -21.87
N TYR A 17 8.05 8.65 -23.06
CA TYR A 17 8.26 7.66 -24.13
C TYR A 17 9.70 7.72 -24.65
N TYR A 18 10.33 6.55 -24.73
CA TYR A 18 11.68 6.34 -25.25
C TYR A 18 11.58 5.43 -26.49
N PRO A 19 11.58 6.00 -27.71
CA PRO A 19 11.37 5.22 -28.93
C PRO A 19 12.45 4.17 -29.19
N LYS A 20 13.69 4.44 -28.78
CA LYS A 20 14.84 3.52 -28.88
C LYS A 20 15.15 2.80 -27.55
N GLY A 21 14.20 2.80 -26.62
CA GLY A 21 14.39 2.24 -25.29
C GLY A 21 15.24 3.07 -24.33
N ASN A 22 15.33 2.58 -23.10
CA ASN A 22 16.10 3.14 -21.99
C ASN A 22 17.14 2.11 -21.54
N GLY A 23 18.26 2.03 -22.26
CA GLY A 23 19.27 0.98 -22.07
C GLY A 23 18.84 -0.40 -22.60
N THR A 24 17.84 -0.45 -23.47
CA THR A 24 17.26 -1.66 -24.07
C THR A 24 17.04 -1.47 -25.56
N ASP A 25 16.97 -2.57 -26.30
CA ASP A 25 16.54 -2.60 -27.70
C ASP A 25 15.04 -2.35 -27.87
N GLN A 26 14.25 -2.43 -26.79
CA GLN A 26 12.79 -2.29 -26.82
C GLN A 26 12.30 -0.90 -26.45
N ILE A 27 11.12 -0.52 -26.96
CA ILE A 27 10.42 0.69 -26.52
C ILE A 27 10.29 0.70 -24.98
N SER A 28 10.56 1.86 -24.36
CA SER A 28 10.24 2.10 -22.95
C SER A 28 9.15 3.15 -22.79
N VAL A 29 8.24 2.92 -21.84
CA VAL A 29 7.13 3.83 -21.51
C VAL A 29 7.02 3.94 -20.00
N TYR A 30 6.90 5.17 -19.51
CA TYR A 30 6.67 5.45 -18.09
C TYR A 30 5.53 6.45 -17.93
N ILE A 31 4.74 6.29 -16.89
CA ILE A 31 3.83 7.31 -16.39
C ILE A 31 4.59 8.09 -15.31
N GLU A 32 4.48 9.40 -15.38
CA GLU A 32 5.06 10.33 -14.42
C GLU A 32 3.95 11.12 -13.76
N CYS A 33 4.10 11.36 -12.45
CA CYS A 33 3.21 12.11 -11.60
C CYS A 33 3.95 13.31 -11.02
N THR A 34 3.32 14.48 -11.01
CA THR A 34 3.81 15.66 -10.29
C THR A 34 2.70 16.34 -9.52
N LYS A 35 3.01 16.87 -8.33
CA LYS A 35 2.11 17.77 -7.60
C LYS A 35 2.35 19.20 -8.13
N PRO A 36 1.31 19.96 -8.50
CA PRO A 36 1.47 21.31 -8.99
C PRO A 36 1.82 22.22 -7.81
N LYS A 37 2.67 23.22 -8.03
CA LYS A 37 2.85 24.28 -7.03
C LYS A 37 1.58 25.12 -6.98
N LEU A 38 1.04 25.34 -5.78
CA LEU A 38 -0.01 26.33 -5.57
C LEU A 38 0.58 27.71 -5.83
N THR A 39 0.33 28.28 -7.00
CA THR A 39 0.69 29.67 -7.28
C THR A 39 -0.24 30.58 -6.50
N THR A 40 0.25 31.10 -5.37
CA THR A 40 -0.41 32.17 -4.62
C THR A 40 -0.35 33.48 -5.42
N SER A 41 -1.12 33.57 -6.49
CA SER A 41 -1.29 34.79 -7.29
C SER A 41 -2.24 35.76 -6.57
N ALA A 42 -1.77 36.32 -5.46
CA ALA A 42 -2.37 37.49 -4.85
C ALA A 42 -1.96 38.73 -5.66
N SER A 43 -2.71 39.03 -6.73
CA SER A 43 -2.68 40.34 -7.41
C SER A 43 -4.03 40.58 -8.06
N ALA A 44 -5.00 41.05 -7.28
CA ALA A 44 -6.23 41.60 -7.84
C ALA A 44 -5.93 43.00 -8.40
N GLU A 45 -5.27 43.06 -9.56
CA GLU A 45 -5.16 44.30 -10.34
C GLU A 45 -6.40 44.46 -11.22
N ALA A 46 -7.31 45.33 -10.77
CA ALA A 46 -8.36 45.87 -11.62
C ALA A 46 -7.88 47.19 -12.27
N PRO A 47 -7.78 47.22 -13.60
CA PRO A 47 -8.01 48.47 -14.34
C PRO A 47 -8.89 48.23 -15.59
N LYS A 48 -9.69 49.17 -16.08
CA LYS A 48 -10.12 50.51 -15.64
C LYS A 48 -11.43 50.81 -16.40
N GLU A 49 -12.34 51.60 -15.83
CA GLU A 49 -13.47 52.14 -16.58
C GLU A 49 -12.97 53.04 -17.72
N ASN A 50 -13.50 52.86 -18.94
CA ASN A 50 -13.32 53.81 -20.04
C ASN A 50 -14.65 54.55 -20.26
N ALA A 51 -14.68 55.82 -19.89
CA ALA A 51 -15.83 56.69 -20.11
C ALA A 51 -15.84 57.28 -21.53
N VAL A 52 -16.79 56.83 -22.35
CA VAL A 52 -17.29 57.49 -23.58
C VAL A 52 -18.78 57.11 -23.69
N GLY A 53 -19.75 57.98 -23.99
CA GLY A 53 -19.66 59.42 -24.29
C GLY A 53 -20.90 59.95 -25.03
N GLY A 54 -22.08 59.96 -24.38
CA GLY A 54 -23.26 60.77 -24.72
C GLY A 54 -24.10 60.39 -25.97
N GLY A 55 -25.45 60.36 -25.86
CA GLY A 55 -26.29 60.03 -27.04
C GLY A 55 -27.83 60.00 -26.96
N ARG A 56 -28.51 60.86 -26.18
CA ARG A 56 -29.94 61.30 -26.32
C ARG A 56 -31.09 60.31 -26.68
N GLY A 57 -32.11 60.30 -25.79
CA GLY A 57 -33.55 60.10 -26.12
C GLY A 57 -34.05 58.64 -26.07
N GLY A 58 -35.29 58.33 -25.67
CA GLY A 58 -36.38 59.16 -25.11
C GLY A 58 -37.74 58.43 -25.17
N GLY A 59 -38.50 58.39 -24.06
CA GLY A 59 -39.76 57.61 -23.94
C GLY A 59 -39.53 56.09 -23.81
N GLY A 60 -40.46 55.27 -23.30
CA GLY A 60 -41.79 55.54 -22.73
C GLY A 60 -42.68 54.29 -22.75
N ASP A 61 -43.11 53.83 -21.57
CA ASP A 61 -44.24 52.91 -21.27
C ASP A 61 -44.31 51.43 -21.74
N SER A 62 -45.08 50.67 -20.93
CA SER A 62 -45.85 49.44 -21.25
C SER A 62 -45.09 48.10 -21.32
N VAL A 63 -45.16 47.21 -20.30
CA VAL A 63 -46.21 46.17 -20.06
C VAL A 63 -46.24 45.13 -21.21
N THR A 64 -45.94 43.83 -21.00
CA THR A 64 -46.76 42.84 -20.27
C THR A 64 -45.97 41.73 -19.54
N ALA A 65 -46.60 41.09 -18.56
CA ALA A 65 -46.15 39.83 -17.96
C ALA A 65 -46.83 38.61 -18.60
N SER A 66 -46.18 37.44 -18.56
CA SER A 66 -46.86 36.14 -18.68
C SER A 66 -46.11 35.04 -17.94
N THR A 67 -46.69 34.57 -16.84
CA THR A 67 -46.22 33.45 -16.02
C THR A 67 -46.93 32.17 -16.43
N SER A 68 -46.22 31.04 -16.55
CA SER A 68 -46.80 29.69 -16.36
C SER A 68 -45.72 28.62 -16.23
N GLU A 69 -45.59 28.02 -15.03
CA GLU A 69 -45.03 26.68 -14.88
C GLU A 69 -46.16 25.61 -15.00
N PRO A 70 -46.05 24.32 -14.58
CA PRO A 70 -46.33 23.22 -15.50
C PRO A 70 -47.52 22.33 -15.03
N PRO A 71 -47.85 21.27 -15.79
CA PRO A 71 -48.66 20.18 -15.27
C PRO A 71 -47.84 18.93 -14.93
N MET A 72 -48.12 18.37 -13.76
CA MET A 72 -47.66 17.07 -13.25
C MET A 72 -48.72 15.98 -13.53
N GLY A 73 -48.29 14.72 -13.61
CA GLY A 73 -49.15 13.53 -13.58
C GLY A 73 -48.39 12.28 -14.07
N THR A 74 -47.90 11.38 -13.21
CA THR A 74 -48.61 10.22 -12.58
C THR A 74 -49.27 9.29 -13.63
N THR A 75 -49.06 7.96 -13.65
CA THR A 75 -48.98 7.01 -12.51
C THR A 75 -48.16 5.72 -12.80
N SER A 76 -47.57 5.17 -11.71
CA SER A 76 -47.31 3.74 -11.39
C SER A 76 -47.31 2.60 -12.44
N SER A 77 -46.33 1.71 -12.32
CA SER A 77 -46.57 0.28 -12.01
C SER A 77 -45.32 -0.38 -11.42
N GLU A 78 -45.45 -1.03 -10.27
CA GLU A 78 -44.43 -1.90 -9.68
C GLU A 78 -44.52 -3.31 -10.30
N GLU A 79 -43.39 -3.99 -10.50
CA GLU A 79 -43.39 -5.45 -10.63
C GLU A 79 -42.09 -6.04 -10.07
N SER A 80 -42.23 -6.83 -9.01
CA SER A 80 -41.16 -7.58 -8.35
C SER A 80 -41.25 -9.04 -8.73
N MET A 81 -40.14 -9.66 -9.17
CA MET A 81 -40.07 -11.11 -9.37
C MET A 81 -39.09 -11.76 -8.39
N GLU A 82 -39.63 -12.69 -7.61
CA GLU A 82 -38.89 -13.58 -6.72
C GLU A 82 -38.17 -14.67 -7.54
N VAL A 83 -37.08 -15.21 -7.00
CA VAL A 83 -36.46 -16.45 -7.51
C VAL A 83 -36.43 -17.46 -6.37
N GLU A 84 -37.19 -18.53 -6.54
CA GLU A 84 -37.33 -19.60 -5.54
C GLU A 84 -36.02 -20.35 -5.28
N ARG A 85 -35.90 -20.85 -4.04
CA ARG A 85 -34.91 -21.88 -3.65
C ARG A 85 -35.58 -23.25 -3.70
N SER A 86 -34.84 -24.27 -4.14
CA SER A 86 -35.25 -25.67 -4.04
C SER A 86 -34.19 -26.52 -3.33
N ASP A 87 -34.49 -26.95 -2.10
CA ASP A 87 -34.02 -28.23 -1.55
C ASP A 87 -34.91 -29.37 -2.14
N ALA A 88 -34.66 -30.68 -2.00
CA ALA A 88 -33.78 -31.50 -1.16
C ALA A 88 -33.47 -32.82 -1.93
N PRO A 89 -32.97 -33.94 -1.36
CA PRO A 89 -32.47 -34.18 0.00
C PRO A 89 -31.13 -34.95 0.11
N SER A 90 -30.63 -35.05 1.34
CA SER A 90 -29.48 -35.88 1.76
C SER A 90 -29.83 -37.37 1.88
N ALA A 91 -28.88 -38.26 1.53
CA ALA A 91 -28.89 -39.66 1.95
C ALA A 91 -27.47 -40.29 2.02
N GLN A 92 -27.00 -40.50 3.24
CA GLN A 92 -26.01 -41.52 3.65
C GLN A 92 -26.65 -42.26 4.86
N PRO A 93 -26.19 -43.46 5.31
CA PRO A 93 -24.85 -44.05 5.10
C PRO A 93 -24.83 -45.55 4.75
N THR A 94 -23.64 -46.14 4.56
CA THR A 94 -23.21 -47.39 5.24
C THR A 94 -21.73 -47.70 4.97
N SER A 95 -21.12 -48.47 5.88
CA SER A 95 -19.70 -48.78 5.94
C SER A 95 -19.27 -49.99 5.10
N SER A 96 -18.07 -49.95 4.52
CA SER A 96 -17.22 -51.14 4.34
C SER A 96 -15.76 -50.74 4.17
N ALA A 97 -14.85 -51.43 4.86
CA ALA A 97 -13.41 -51.18 4.77
C ALA A 97 -12.74 -52.21 3.84
N ALA A 98 -12.00 -51.73 2.84
CA ALA A 98 -11.06 -52.54 2.08
C ALA A 98 -9.87 -51.67 1.63
N ALA A 99 -8.66 -52.07 2.02
CA ALA A 99 -7.44 -51.37 1.63
C ALA A 99 -7.03 -51.76 0.21
N VAL A 100 -6.80 -50.77 -0.66
CA VAL A 100 -6.13 -50.96 -1.96
C VAL A 100 -5.14 -49.81 -2.15
N ALA A 101 -3.89 -50.15 -2.50
CA ALA A 101 -2.84 -49.17 -2.72
C ALA A 101 -3.10 -48.37 -4.01
N ALA A 102 -3.14 -47.05 -3.91
CA ALA A 102 -3.26 -46.16 -5.07
C ALA A 102 -1.89 -45.61 -5.47
N ALA A 103 -1.48 -45.91 -6.71
CA ALA A 103 -0.31 -45.27 -7.32
C ALA A 103 -0.59 -43.79 -7.63
N ALA A 104 0.45 -42.95 -7.61
CA ALA A 104 0.31 -41.53 -7.85
C ALA A 104 -0.16 -41.23 -9.29
N PRO A 105 -1.15 -40.33 -9.49
CA PRO A 105 -1.51 -39.84 -10.82
C PRO A 105 -0.42 -38.87 -11.34
N PRO A 106 -0.22 -38.78 -12.66
CA PRO A 106 0.76 -37.85 -13.24
C PRO A 106 0.32 -36.40 -13.04
N THR A 107 1.29 -35.54 -12.67
CA THR A 107 1.12 -34.09 -12.60
C THR A 107 0.71 -33.52 -13.96
N SER A 108 -0.45 -32.89 -14.03
CA SER A 108 -0.82 -32.04 -15.16
C SER A 108 -0.16 -30.66 -14.98
N GLU A 109 0.70 -30.28 -15.92
CA GLU A 109 1.29 -28.94 -15.96
C GLU A 109 0.21 -27.92 -16.33
N VAL A 110 -0.39 -27.29 -15.33
CA VAL A 110 -1.15 -26.05 -15.53
C VAL A 110 -0.14 -24.92 -15.72
N ALA A 111 0.15 -24.59 -16.97
CA ALA A 111 1.02 -23.48 -17.35
C ALA A 111 0.37 -22.13 -16.99
N ALA A 112 0.50 -21.74 -15.72
CA ALA A 112 0.21 -20.39 -15.26
C ALA A 112 1.30 -19.44 -15.80
N GLY A 113 1.03 -18.82 -16.96
CA GLY A 113 1.86 -17.79 -17.55
C GLY A 113 1.91 -16.54 -16.67
N ASN A 114 2.82 -16.55 -15.70
CA ASN A 114 2.96 -15.50 -14.69
C ASN A 114 4.14 -14.58 -15.06
N ASP A 115 3.97 -13.81 -16.15
CA ASP A 115 4.93 -12.81 -16.63
C ASP A 115 4.98 -11.57 -15.71
N ASN A 116 5.21 -11.80 -14.42
CA ASN A 116 5.61 -10.76 -13.47
C ASN A 116 7.06 -10.37 -13.77
N ASN A 117 7.24 -9.53 -14.78
CA ASN A 117 8.50 -8.87 -15.11
C ASN A 117 8.85 -7.84 -14.02
N TYR A 118 9.24 -8.37 -12.85
CA TYR A 118 9.71 -7.60 -11.71
C TYR A 118 10.96 -6.82 -12.11
N ASN A 119 10.83 -5.49 -12.19
CA ASN A 119 11.96 -4.60 -12.42
C ASN A 119 12.65 -4.30 -11.07
N PRO A 120 13.85 -4.82 -10.79
CA PRO A 120 14.53 -4.58 -9.51
C PRO A 120 15.17 -3.18 -9.43
N ASN A 121 15.25 -2.45 -10.55
CA ASN A 121 16.02 -1.21 -10.64
C ASN A 121 15.10 -0.01 -10.99
N PRO A 122 14.95 0.99 -10.10
CA PRO A 122 14.41 2.28 -10.52
C PRO A 122 15.36 2.93 -11.56
N PRO A 123 14.88 3.81 -12.45
CA PRO A 123 15.72 4.45 -13.44
C PRO A 123 16.78 5.34 -12.77
N ASN A 124 18.05 5.15 -13.15
CA ASN A 124 19.15 6.05 -12.77
C ASN A 124 18.90 7.45 -13.36
N SER A 125 18.30 8.35 -12.57
CA SER A 125 18.41 9.79 -12.80
C SER A 125 19.76 10.28 -12.29
N PRO A 126 20.45 11.21 -13.01
CA PRO A 126 21.76 11.68 -12.59
C PRO A 126 21.68 12.45 -11.28
N LEU A 127 22.56 12.06 -10.35
CA LEU A 127 22.73 12.69 -9.03
C LEU A 127 23.08 14.18 -9.21
N SER A 128 22.20 15.05 -8.70
CA SER A 128 22.50 16.47 -8.55
C SER A 128 23.02 16.70 -7.14
N THR A 129 24.27 17.15 -7.03
CA THR A 129 24.97 17.41 -5.75
C THR A 129 24.76 18.87 -5.32
N GLU A 130 24.92 19.12 -4.02
CA GLU A 130 24.88 20.43 -3.33
C GLU A 130 23.47 20.99 -3.05
N GLY A 131 23.17 21.55 -1.88
CA GLY A 131 23.98 21.71 -0.66
C GLY A 131 23.09 21.87 0.58
N GLY A 132 23.66 21.68 1.78
CA GLY A 132 22.90 21.67 3.02
C GLY A 132 22.49 23.07 3.51
N ALA A 133 21.22 23.23 3.88
CA ALA A 133 20.72 24.28 4.74
C ALA A 133 19.64 23.68 5.66
N GLU A 134 19.65 24.04 6.94
CA GLU A 134 18.61 23.67 7.89
C GLU A 134 17.35 24.50 7.59
N GLU A 135 16.21 23.85 7.33
CA GLU A 135 14.93 24.54 7.10
C GLU A 135 13.96 24.27 8.25
N ASP A 136 13.50 25.37 8.84
CA ASP A 136 12.63 25.42 10.02
C ASP A 136 11.14 25.36 9.62
N GLY A 137 10.33 24.68 10.44
CA GLY A 137 8.89 24.89 10.63
C GLY A 137 7.89 24.84 9.46
N GLY A 138 8.31 24.72 8.19
CA GLY A 138 7.43 24.77 7.02
C GLY A 138 6.60 23.50 6.82
N VAL A 139 5.32 23.64 6.45
CA VAL A 139 4.49 22.50 6.00
C VAL A 139 5.11 21.94 4.72
N ASP A 140 5.67 20.75 4.83
CA ASP A 140 6.70 20.25 3.91
C ASP A 140 6.18 20.01 2.49
N GLU A 141 6.44 20.94 1.56
CA GLU A 141 6.06 20.81 0.15
C GLU A 141 6.67 19.57 -0.52
N ARG A 142 7.74 19.00 0.05
CA ARG A 142 8.46 17.81 -0.43
C ARG A 142 7.84 16.49 0.05
N SER A 143 6.72 16.52 0.79
CA SER A 143 6.11 15.33 1.43
C SER A 143 4.97 14.64 0.65
N TRP A 144 4.67 15.05 -0.59
CA TRP A 144 3.54 14.46 -1.32
C TRP A 144 3.77 12.99 -1.71
N SER A 145 2.71 12.19 -1.64
CA SER A 145 2.71 10.84 -2.23
C SER A 145 1.31 10.49 -2.72
N VAL A 146 1.18 9.73 -3.81
CA VAL A 146 -0.11 9.24 -4.30
C VAL A 146 -0.02 7.82 -4.83
N ALA A 147 -0.92 6.95 -4.36
CA ALA A 147 -1.09 5.62 -4.94
C ALA A 147 -1.96 5.73 -6.20
N ALA A 148 -1.48 5.20 -7.33
CA ALA A 148 -2.27 5.09 -8.55
C ALA A 148 -2.05 3.77 -9.27
N GLN A 149 -3.16 3.18 -9.71
CA GLN A 149 -3.17 2.11 -10.71
C GLN A 149 -3.22 2.76 -12.09
N PHE A 150 -2.43 2.28 -13.03
CA PHE A 150 -2.43 2.82 -14.39
C PHE A 150 -2.25 1.73 -15.43
N GLY A 151 -2.82 1.95 -16.62
CA GLY A 151 -2.62 1.09 -17.77
C GLY A 151 -2.32 1.92 -19.01
N VAL A 152 -1.35 1.49 -19.82
CA VAL A 152 -1.02 2.15 -21.08
C VAL A 152 -1.36 1.22 -22.24
N VAL A 153 -2.11 1.75 -23.20
CA VAL A 153 -2.43 1.13 -24.48
C VAL A 153 -1.63 1.85 -25.56
N LEU A 154 -0.81 1.07 -26.26
CA LEU A 154 -0.04 1.46 -27.45
C LEU A 154 -0.76 0.88 -28.68
N TYR A 155 -1.08 1.71 -29.68
CA TYR A 155 -1.86 1.27 -30.83
C TYR A 155 -1.51 2.03 -32.12
N ASN A 156 -1.86 1.43 -33.26
CA ASN A 156 -1.85 2.13 -34.54
C ASN A 156 -3.14 2.98 -34.67
N PRO A 157 -3.07 4.32 -34.78
CA PRO A 157 -4.27 5.15 -34.87
C PRO A 157 -5.13 4.87 -36.11
N ASN A 158 -4.54 4.35 -37.19
CA ASN A 158 -5.25 3.98 -38.41
C ASN A 158 -5.89 2.58 -38.35
N GLU A 159 -5.53 1.74 -37.37
CA GLU A 159 -6.16 0.43 -37.11
C GLU A 159 -6.04 0.12 -35.60
N PRO A 160 -6.89 0.71 -34.74
CA PRO A 160 -6.75 0.60 -33.28
C PRO A 160 -6.89 -0.83 -32.72
N ARG A 161 -7.34 -1.79 -33.53
CA ARG A 161 -7.36 -3.22 -33.16
C ARG A 161 -5.95 -3.83 -33.13
N VAL A 162 -4.98 -3.21 -33.80
CA VAL A 162 -3.55 -3.49 -33.60
C VAL A 162 -3.09 -2.64 -32.42
N GLN A 163 -3.23 -3.22 -31.24
CA GLN A 163 -2.83 -2.65 -29.96
C GLN A 163 -1.93 -3.60 -29.16
N TYR A 164 -1.24 -3.03 -28.19
CA TYR A 164 -0.51 -3.72 -27.14
C TYR A 164 -0.69 -2.93 -25.84
N ASN A 165 -0.88 -3.60 -24.71
CA ASN A 165 -1.15 -2.90 -23.46
C ASN A 165 -0.52 -3.59 -22.24
N HIS A 166 -0.29 -2.81 -21.20
CA HIS A 166 0.09 -3.29 -19.88
C HIS A 166 -0.58 -2.44 -18.79
N GLY A 167 -0.90 -3.09 -17.67
CA GLY A 167 -1.28 -2.46 -16.41
C GLY A 167 -0.14 -2.53 -15.39
N ASN A 168 -0.03 -1.51 -14.54
CA ASN A 168 0.88 -1.47 -13.40
C ASN A 168 0.23 -0.65 -12.28
N GLN A 169 0.86 -0.66 -11.12
CA GLN A 169 0.40 0.01 -9.92
C GLN A 169 1.61 0.50 -9.13
N HIS A 170 1.55 1.75 -8.68
CA HIS A 170 2.70 2.38 -8.04
C HIS A 170 2.25 3.46 -7.07
N ARG A 171 3.16 3.80 -6.14
CA ARG A 171 3.01 4.97 -5.31
C ARG A 171 4.07 5.99 -5.66
N PHE A 172 3.61 7.04 -6.33
CA PHE A 172 4.44 8.14 -6.78
C PHE A 172 4.76 9.08 -5.60
N ASP A 173 6.00 9.55 -5.55
CA ASP A 173 6.49 10.56 -4.61
C ASP A 173 7.67 11.35 -5.26
N PRO A 174 8.25 12.37 -4.61
CA PRO A 174 9.38 13.11 -5.19
C PRO A 174 10.67 12.30 -5.48
N LYS A 175 10.83 11.11 -4.92
CA LYS A 175 11.99 10.21 -5.15
C LYS A 175 11.71 9.24 -6.29
N ALA A 176 10.46 8.80 -6.42
CA ALA A 176 9.94 8.00 -7.52
C ALA A 176 8.79 8.75 -8.23
N PRO A 177 9.09 9.84 -8.97
CA PRO A 177 8.07 10.62 -9.67
C PRO A 177 7.57 9.91 -10.94
N ASP A 178 8.27 8.90 -11.44
CA ASP A 178 7.86 8.09 -12.59
C ASP A 178 7.97 6.57 -12.37
N TRP A 179 7.09 5.83 -13.05
CA TRP A 179 7.03 4.38 -13.01
C TRP A 179 6.49 3.79 -14.31
N GLY A 180 6.92 2.58 -14.66
CA GLY A 180 6.52 1.95 -15.91
C GLY A 180 7.49 0.86 -16.34
N TRP A 181 7.72 0.74 -17.64
CA TRP A 181 8.36 -0.41 -18.27
C TRP A 181 9.56 0.02 -19.11
N THR A 182 10.74 -0.39 -18.69
CA THR A 182 11.98 -0.29 -19.49
C THR A 182 11.90 -1.15 -20.75
N ARG A 183 11.17 -2.27 -20.69
CA ARG A 183 10.84 -3.13 -21.84
C ARG A 183 9.33 -3.19 -21.98
N PHE A 184 8.75 -2.20 -22.66
CA PHE A 184 7.30 -2.12 -22.87
C PHE A 184 6.88 -2.98 -24.06
N HIS A 185 7.43 -2.76 -25.26
CA HIS A 185 7.02 -3.54 -26.43
C HIS A 185 8.06 -3.60 -27.54
N GLY A 186 8.43 -4.84 -27.92
CA GLY A 186 9.13 -5.23 -29.15
C GLY A 186 10.53 -4.64 -29.32
N PRO A 187 11.45 -5.25 -30.10
CA PRO A 187 12.61 -4.54 -30.61
C PRO A 187 12.14 -3.30 -31.39
N HIS A 188 12.64 -2.10 -31.07
CA HIS A 188 12.15 -0.85 -31.66
C HIS A 188 12.39 -0.75 -33.17
N ASN A 189 13.32 -1.54 -33.69
CA ASN A 189 13.60 -1.70 -35.11
C ASN A 189 12.58 -2.61 -35.82
N GLU A 190 11.73 -3.36 -35.11
CA GLU A 190 10.77 -4.32 -35.70
C GLU A 190 9.31 -3.86 -35.66
N ILE A 191 8.97 -2.86 -34.83
CA ILE A 191 7.58 -2.35 -34.67
C ILE A 191 6.91 -1.83 -35.96
N HIS A 192 7.72 -1.50 -36.97
CA HIS A 192 7.26 -1.05 -38.29
C HIS A 192 6.98 -2.22 -39.25
N ILE A 193 7.37 -3.44 -38.87
CA ILE A 193 7.12 -4.67 -39.62
C ILE A 193 5.80 -5.26 -39.12
N ARG A 194 4.92 -5.63 -40.04
CA ARG A 194 3.65 -6.29 -39.71
C ARG A 194 3.91 -7.72 -39.25
N GLN A 195 3.58 -8.02 -38.00
CA GLN A 195 3.71 -9.37 -37.44
C GLN A 195 2.51 -10.26 -37.78
N ARG A 196 2.69 -11.58 -37.68
CA ARG A 196 1.62 -12.57 -37.92
C ARG A 196 0.43 -12.31 -36.98
N GLY A 197 -0.79 -12.36 -37.52
CA GLY A 197 -2.03 -12.08 -36.78
C GLY A 197 -2.39 -10.60 -36.67
N GLN A 198 -1.43 -9.67 -36.84
CA GLN A 198 -1.76 -8.25 -36.94
C GLN A 198 -2.46 -7.94 -38.27
N ARG A 199 -3.43 -7.02 -38.26
CA ARG A 199 -4.06 -6.49 -39.48
C ARG A 199 -3.09 -5.56 -40.25
N GLN A 200 -2.23 -4.87 -39.51
CA GLN A 200 -1.28 -3.86 -39.99
C GLN A 200 -0.07 -3.82 -39.05
N ALA A 201 1.07 -3.26 -39.47
CA ALA A 201 2.17 -2.97 -38.55
C ALA A 201 1.74 -2.01 -37.43
N LEU A 202 2.37 -2.10 -36.26
CA LEU A 202 2.03 -1.26 -35.10
C LEU A 202 2.44 0.19 -35.36
N LEU A 203 3.67 0.43 -35.80
CA LEU A 203 4.13 1.72 -36.34
C LEU A 203 3.85 1.77 -37.85
N ARG A 204 3.13 2.79 -38.32
CA ARG A 204 2.93 3.04 -39.76
C ARG A 204 2.86 4.56 -40.02
N ASN A 205 3.39 5.01 -41.14
CA ASN A 205 3.43 6.43 -41.54
C ASN A 205 4.06 7.33 -40.45
N ASP A 206 5.11 6.83 -39.80
CA ASP A 206 5.77 7.46 -38.63
C ASP A 206 4.81 7.87 -37.50
N THR A 207 3.63 7.24 -37.43
CA THR A 207 2.57 7.59 -36.49
C THR A 207 2.30 6.42 -35.53
N LEU A 208 2.26 6.73 -34.24
CA LEU A 208 2.07 5.79 -33.15
C LEU A 208 1.27 6.47 -32.04
N ALA A 209 0.25 5.81 -31.49
CA ALA A 209 -0.65 6.41 -30.51
C ALA A 209 -0.55 5.71 -29.14
N PHE A 210 -0.69 6.51 -28.08
CA PHE A 210 -0.69 6.06 -26.70
C PHE A 210 -1.93 6.59 -25.99
N THR A 211 -2.61 5.73 -25.24
CA THR A 211 -3.67 6.12 -24.31
C THR A 211 -3.33 5.56 -22.93
N ALA A 212 -3.17 6.44 -21.95
CA ALA A 212 -2.96 6.08 -20.56
C ALA A 212 -4.27 6.23 -19.78
N TYR A 213 -4.68 5.17 -19.10
CA TYR A 213 -5.75 5.17 -18.11
C TYR A 213 -5.12 5.26 -16.73
N VAL A 214 -5.44 6.28 -15.95
CA VAL A 214 -4.90 6.46 -14.59
C VAL A 214 -6.05 6.50 -13.60
N ARG A 215 -6.00 5.62 -12.60
CA ARG A 215 -6.91 5.57 -11.46
C ARG A 215 -6.13 5.92 -10.20
N VAL A 216 -6.32 7.15 -9.72
CA VAL A 216 -5.85 7.57 -8.40
C VAL A 216 -6.66 6.81 -7.34
N VAL A 217 -5.97 6.24 -6.35
CA VAL A 217 -6.58 5.51 -5.24
C VAL A 217 -6.45 6.36 -3.98
N ASN A 218 -7.57 6.59 -3.29
CA ASN A 218 -7.53 7.15 -1.95
C ASN A 218 -7.04 6.07 -0.98
N ASP A 219 -5.84 6.26 -0.44
CA ASP A 219 -5.21 5.34 0.51
C ASP A 219 -5.05 6.04 1.86
N GLU A 220 -6.01 5.78 2.76
CA GLU A 220 -6.04 6.34 4.11
C GLU A 220 -4.84 5.88 4.96
N THR A 221 -4.30 4.68 4.70
CA THR A 221 -3.12 4.17 5.41
C THR A 221 -1.84 4.85 4.96
N GLY A 222 -1.86 5.47 3.77
CA GLY A 222 -0.69 5.98 3.10
C GLY A 222 0.44 4.95 3.10
N GLY A 223 0.15 3.71 2.69
CA GLY A 223 1.02 2.53 2.68
C GLY A 223 0.87 1.60 1.45
N LEU A 224 -0.13 1.83 0.60
CA LEU A 224 -0.40 1.03 -0.60
C LEU A 224 0.75 1.14 -1.61
N TRP A 225 1.15 -0.01 -2.18
CA TRP A 225 2.28 -0.14 -3.13
C TRP A 225 3.57 0.54 -2.68
N PHE A 226 3.85 0.48 -1.38
CA PHE A 226 5.11 0.92 -0.81
C PHE A 226 6.25 -0.10 -1.09
N TYR A 227 7.46 0.39 -1.34
CA TYR A 227 8.65 -0.43 -1.61
C TYR A 227 9.74 -0.18 -0.56
N GLN A 228 10.50 -1.23 -0.21
CA GLN A 228 11.51 -1.22 0.86
C GLN A 228 12.63 -0.17 0.68
N ASN A 229 12.85 0.33 -0.54
CA ASN A 229 13.89 1.32 -0.84
C ASN A 229 13.48 2.77 -0.50
N ASN A 230 12.22 3.00 -0.14
CA ASN A 230 11.75 4.28 0.39
C ASN A 230 11.80 4.21 1.93
N PRO A 231 12.20 5.25 2.67
CA PRO A 231 12.05 5.27 4.13
C PRO A 231 10.58 5.25 4.55
N TRP A 232 10.20 4.21 5.31
CA TRP A 232 8.89 4.08 5.95
C TRP A 232 8.96 4.53 7.41
N ASP A 233 8.32 5.64 7.77
CA ASP A 233 8.07 5.95 9.18
C ASP A 233 6.70 5.38 9.58
N SER A 234 6.70 4.22 10.25
CA SER A 234 5.47 3.62 10.77
C SER A 234 4.77 4.50 11.80
N LEU A 235 5.53 5.23 12.62
CA LEU A 235 4.99 6.04 13.71
C LEU A 235 4.31 7.28 13.16
N GLU A 236 4.88 7.93 12.14
CA GLU A 236 4.23 9.02 11.42
C GLU A 236 2.94 8.55 10.74
N ARG A 237 2.99 7.43 10.00
CA ARG A 237 1.90 6.97 9.13
C ARG A 237 0.74 6.30 9.86
N THR A 238 1.04 5.52 10.91
CA THR A 238 0.05 4.66 11.58
C THR A 238 -0.12 4.96 13.07
N GLY A 239 0.70 5.86 13.64
CA GLY A 239 0.77 6.07 15.09
C GLY A 239 1.44 4.92 15.86
N LEU A 240 1.87 3.85 15.17
CA LEU A 240 2.46 2.65 15.78
C LEU A 240 3.91 2.45 15.32
N ARG A 241 4.79 2.04 16.24
CA ARG A 241 6.16 1.64 15.91
C ARG A 241 6.21 0.20 15.41
N GLY A 242 6.92 -0.03 14.30
CA GLY A 242 7.23 -1.38 13.84
C GLY A 242 8.19 -2.12 14.78
N LEU A 243 8.11 -3.45 14.78
CA LEU A 243 9.10 -4.33 15.41
C LEU A 243 10.17 -4.72 14.38
N GLY A 244 11.43 -4.76 14.80
CA GLY A 244 12.54 -5.14 13.93
C GLY A 244 12.62 -6.65 13.74
N SER A 245 12.73 -7.10 12.48
CA SER A 245 13.11 -8.49 12.19
C SER A 245 14.61 -8.65 12.37
N GLU A 246 15.02 -9.32 13.46
CA GLU A 246 16.42 -9.63 13.81
C GLU A 246 17.01 -10.74 12.89
N GLY A 247 16.95 -10.52 11.57
CA GLY A 247 17.37 -11.47 10.54
C GLY A 247 16.28 -12.42 10.02
N PRO A 248 16.62 -13.28 9.04
CA PRO A 248 15.67 -14.22 8.42
C PRO A 248 15.26 -15.34 9.39
N GLY A 249 14.04 -15.85 9.22
CA GLY A 249 13.50 -16.98 10.00
C GLY A 249 12.84 -16.62 11.34
N ARG A 250 12.94 -15.38 11.81
CA ARG A 250 12.37 -14.90 13.09
C ARG A 250 11.02 -14.17 12.98
N ALA A 251 10.34 -14.28 11.84
CA ALA A 251 9.04 -13.64 11.61
C ALA A 251 7.97 -14.07 12.64
N TYR A 252 8.04 -15.31 13.15
CA TYR A 252 7.13 -15.81 14.18
C TYR A 252 7.23 -15.02 15.50
N LEU A 253 8.44 -14.57 15.89
CA LEU A 253 8.64 -13.71 17.06
C LEU A 253 7.96 -12.35 16.88
N VAL A 254 8.15 -11.75 15.70
CA VAL A 254 7.54 -10.46 15.35
C VAL A 254 6.03 -10.56 15.37
N ALA A 255 5.44 -11.56 14.70
CA ALA A 255 4.00 -11.77 14.66
C ALA A 255 3.40 -12.09 16.04
N GLY A 256 4.04 -12.99 16.79
CA GLY A 256 3.58 -13.40 18.11
C GLY A 256 3.64 -12.28 19.15
N LEU A 257 4.76 -11.54 19.19
CA LEU A 257 4.92 -10.39 20.09
C LEU A 257 4.04 -9.21 19.70
N ALA A 258 3.93 -8.89 18.39
CA ALA A 258 3.07 -7.81 17.93
C ALA A 258 1.61 -8.03 18.38
N SER A 259 1.07 -9.22 18.12
CA SER A 259 -0.31 -9.59 18.46
C SER A 259 -0.62 -9.39 19.95
N TRP A 260 0.21 -9.92 20.85
CA TRP A 260 -0.02 -9.77 22.30
C TRP A 260 0.32 -8.38 22.81
N SER A 261 1.29 -7.69 22.21
CA SER A 261 1.62 -6.30 22.57
C SER A 261 0.49 -5.32 22.28
N LEU A 262 -0.53 -5.68 21.51
CA LEU A 262 -1.73 -4.86 21.27
C LEU A 262 -2.84 -5.07 22.31
N LEU A 263 -2.82 -6.17 23.08
CA LEU A 263 -3.83 -6.48 24.08
C LEU A 263 -3.65 -5.59 25.33
N ALA A 264 -4.65 -4.78 25.66
CA ALA A 264 -4.62 -3.87 26.82
C ALA A 264 -4.38 -4.63 28.14
N SER A 265 -5.17 -5.67 28.41
CA SER A 265 -5.05 -6.51 29.61
C SER A 265 -3.66 -7.14 29.74
N PHE A 266 -3.05 -7.55 28.63
CA PHE A 266 -1.68 -8.08 28.63
C PHE A 266 -0.66 -6.99 29.02
N ARG A 267 -0.78 -5.77 28.47
CA ARG A 267 0.07 -4.63 28.87
C ARG A 267 -0.04 -4.33 30.36
N GLU A 268 -1.26 -4.36 30.91
CA GLU A 268 -1.50 -4.16 32.34
C GLU A 268 -0.88 -5.26 33.20
N ILE A 269 -0.96 -6.53 32.78
CA ILE A 269 -0.33 -7.66 33.48
C ILE A 269 1.20 -7.48 33.53
N ILE A 270 1.82 -7.19 32.39
CA ILE A 270 3.27 -7.03 32.29
C ILE A 270 3.76 -5.78 33.03
N ASN A 271 3.10 -4.63 32.88
CA ASN A 271 3.51 -3.38 33.53
C ASN A 271 3.18 -3.35 35.04
N GLY A 272 2.18 -4.12 35.49
CA GLY A 272 1.83 -4.25 36.91
C GLY A 272 2.77 -5.17 37.71
N ALA A 273 3.63 -5.93 37.04
CA ALA A 273 4.66 -6.74 37.68
C ALA A 273 5.81 -5.86 38.19
N HIS A 274 6.08 -5.89 39.50
CA HIS A 274 7.24 -5.19 40.07
C HIS A 274 8.53 -5.89 39.66
N VAL A 275 9.41 -5.18 38.95
CA VAL A 275 10.74 -5.69 38.56
C VAL A 275 11.76 -5.31 39.65
N PRO A 276 12.39 -6.28 40.33
CA PRO A 276 13.45 -6.02 41.31
C PRO A 276 14.72 -5.52 40.61
N ASP A 277 15.56 -4.79 41.35
CA ASP A 277 16.85 -4.31 40.86
C ASP A 277 17.79 -5.52 40.62
N PRO A 278 18.20 -5.81 39.37
CA PRO A 278 18.97 -7.01 39.05
C PRO A 278 20.38 -7.01 39.67
N VAL A 279 20.88 -5.87 40.13
CA VAL A 279 22.18 -5.76 40.82
C VAL A 279 22.04 -6.08 42.30
N LYS A 280 20.92 -5.72 42.93
CA LYS A 280 20.70 -5.88 44.39
C LYS A 280 20.01 -7.19 44.74
N GLU A 281 19.07 -7.64 43.91
CA GLU A 281 18.17 -8.76 44.20
C GLU A 281 18.17 -9.84 43.10
N PRO A 282 19.34 -10.35 42.65
CA PRO A 282 19.47 -11.24 41.48
C PRO A 282 18.77 -12.62 41.61
N ARG A 283 18.24 -12.95 42.79
CA ARG A 283 17.51 -14.19 43.07
C ARG A 283 15.99 -13.99 43.19
N VAL A 284 15.53 -12.75 43.26
CA VAL A 284 14.10 -12.40 43.36
C VAL A 284 13.48 -12.43 41.97
N ARG A 285 12.19 -12.75 41.87
CA ARG A 285 11.42 -12.73 40.61
C ARG A 285 10.76 -11.36 40.44
N PRO A 286 10.47 -10.90 39.20
CA PRO A 286 10.66 -11.55 37.91
C PRO A 286 12.12 -11.73 37.47
N LYS A 287 12.30 -12.50 36.40
CA LYS A 287 13.58 -12.82 35.74
C LYS A 287 13.73 -11.89 34.51
N PRO A 288 14.73 -12.07 33.60
CA PRO A 288 14.92 -11.10 32.52
C PRO A 288 13.76 -10.94 31.51
N LEU A 289 12.80 -11.87 31.40
CA LEU A 289 11.77 -11.80 30.35
C LEU A 289 10.73 -10.71 30.60
N ILE A 290 10.18 -10.60 31.82
CA ILE A 290 9.26 -9.50 32.17
C ILE A 290 9.96 -8.15 31.99
N THR A 291 11.21 -8.02 32.44
CA THR A 291 12.02 -6.81 32.29
C THR A 291 12.25 -6.45 30.81
N ALA A 292 12.52 -7.45 29.95
CA ALA A 292 12.66 -7.25 28.51
C ALA A 292 11.32 -6.82 27.86
N MET A 293 10.20 -7.40 28.30
CA MET A 293 8.88 -7.08 27.76
C MET A 293 8.39 -5.68 28.19
N GLN A 294 8.60 -5.28 29.45
CA GLN A 294 8.35 -3.90 29.90
C GLN A 294 9.16 -2.87 29.09
N ARG A 295 10.44 -3.17 28.82
CA ARG A 295 11.29 -2.34 27.95
C ARG A 295 10.77 -2.29 26.52
N LEU A 296 10.27 -3.39 25.96
CA LEU A 296 9.64 -3.41 24.65
C LEU A 296 8.38 -2.53 24.61
N LEU A 297 7.44 -2.74 25.54
CA LEU A 297 6.20 -1.97 25.65
C LEU A 297 6.46 -0.48 25.84
N CYS A 298 7.45 -0.11 26.66
CA CYS A 298 7.90 1.28 26.83
C CYS A 298 8.47 1.87 25.53
N ARG A 299 9.31 1.13 24.79
CA ARG A 299 9.85 1.57 23.49
C ARG A 299 8.78 1.70 22.39
N LEU A 300 7.77 0.85 22.42
CA LEU A 300 6.60 0.95 21.54
C LEU A 300 5.71 2.15 21.88
N SER A 301 5.61 2.53 23.16
CA SER A 301 4.72 3.60 23.64
C SER A 301 5.37 5.00 23.71
N THR A 302 6.71 5.08 23.75
CA THR A 302 7.43 6.37 23.89
C THR A 302 7.47 7.15 22.59
N GLN A 303 7.09 8.43 22.64
CA GLN A 303 6.90 9.27 21.46
C GLN A 303 8.20 9.76 20.81
N ARG A 304 8.10 9.97 19.48
CA ARG A 304 8.81 10.99 18.68
C ARG A 304 10.31 11.20 19.00
N HIS A 305 11.14 10.27 18.52
CA HIS A 305 12.50 10.62 18.10
C HIS A 305 12.53 10.63 16.56
N PRO A 306 13.14 11.63 15.89
CA PRO A 306 13.10 11.80 14.42
C PRO A 306 13.82 10.71 13.61
N THR A 307 14.34 9.68 14.28
CA THR A 307 14.99 8.51 13.67
C THR A 307 14.38 7.23 14.23
N THR A 308 13.06 7.08 14.11
CA THR A 308 12.32 5.94 14.65
C THR A 308 12.55 4.68 13.78
N SER A 309 13.68 4.02 14.02
CA SER A 309 13.92 2.66 13.53
C SER A 309 12.98 1.64 14.21
N PRO A 310 12.70 0.49 13.57
CA PRO A 310 11.92 -0.58 14.17
C PRO A 310 12.53 -1.03 15.51
N VAL A 311 11.68 -1.32 16.50
CA VAL A 311 12.14 -1.68 17.85
C VAL A 311 12.82 -3.06 17.82
N SER A 312 14.12 -3.08 18.15
CA SER A 312 14.93 -4.30 18.25
C SER A 312 14.37 -5.30 19.27
N LEU A 313 14.33 -6.58 18.87
CA LEU A 313 13.89 -7.71 19.68
C LEU A 313 15.05 -8.39 20.42
N GLY A 314 16.30 -7.97 20.18
CA GLY A 314 17.51 -8.48 20.84
C GLY A 314 17.36 -8.74 22.35
N PRO A 315 16.84 -7.79 23.17
CA PRO A 315 16.67 -8.01 24.61
C PRO A 315 15.74 -9.19 24.98
N ILE A 316 14.72 -9.47 24.16
CA ILE A 316 13.82 -10.61 24.37
C ILE A 316 14.51 -11.90 23.94
N ILE A 317 15.22 -11.90 22.81
CA ILE A 317 16.02 -13.06 22.36
C ILE A 317 17.04 -13.45 23.44
N SER A 318 17.77 -12.48 24.01
CA SER A 318 18.71 -12.72 25.12
C SER A 318 18.02 -13.22 26.39
N ALA A 319 16.79 -12.76 26.69
CA ALA A 319 16.03 -13.27 27.83
C ALA A 319 15.60 -14.75 27.63
N PHE A 320 15.26 -15.16 26.41
CA PHE A 320 15.00 -16.58 26.10
C PHE A 320 16.28 -17.44 26.11
N GLN A 321 17.41 -16.91 25.63
CA GLN A 321 18.71 -17.58 25.72
C GLN A 321 19.13 -17.85 27.17
N TRP A 322 18.79 -16.96 28.11
CA TRP A 322 18.99 -17.18 29.56
C TRP A 322 18.22 -18.40 30.11
N TYR A 323 17.15 -18.82 29.42
CA TYR A 323 16.41 -20.05 29.73
C TYR A 323 16.90 -21.29 28.96
N GLY A 324 17.99 -21.17 28.18
CA GLY A 324 18.48 -22.24 27.30
C GLY A 324 17.60 -22.46 26.06
N LEU A 325 16.72 -21.51 25.72
CA LEU A 325 15.86 -21.59 24.55
C LEU A 325 16.51 -20.84 23.38
N ASP A 326 16.88 -21.58 22.33
CA ASP A 326 17.43 -20.98 21.12
C ASP A 326 16.34 -20.67 20.09
N LEU A 327 16.08 -19.37 19.90
CA LEU A 327 15.15 -18.81 18.92
C LEU A 327 15.79 -18.56 17.54
N THR A 328 16.87 -19.28 17.20
CA THR A 328 17.33 -19.43 15.80
C THR A 328 16.46 -20.42 15.02
N THR A 329 15.91 -21.43 15.70
CA THR A 329 15.05 -22.44 15.08
C THR A 329 13.73 -21.78 14.68
N LYS A 330 13.18 -22.17 13.52
CA LYS A 330 11.84 -21.74 13.10
C LYS A 330 10.80 -22.48 13.94
N LEU A 331 10.09 -21.73 14.77
CA LEU A 331 8.93 -22.21 15.51
C LEU A 331 7.65 -21.73 14.80
N ASP A 332 6.54 -22.41 15.06
CA ASP A 332 5.23 -21.85 14.75
C ASP A 332 4.87 -20.70 15.72
N VAL A 333 3.95 -19.81 15.33
CA VAL A 333 3.48 -18.71 16.18
C VAL A 333 2.73 -19.23 17.42
N VAL A 334 1.95 -20.32 17.29
CA VAL A 334 1.22 -20.91 18.42
C VAL A 334 2.17 -21.62 19.37
N GLU A 335 3.16 -22.34 18.84
CA GLU A 335 4.24 -22.95 19.64
C GLU A 335 5.04 -21.89 20.40
N PHE A 336 5.40 -20.78 19.74
CA PHE A 336 6.04 -19.65 20.39
C PHE A 336 5.16 -19.04 21.49
N TRP A 337 3.85 -18.87 21.26
CA TRP A 337 2.93 -18.37 22.28
C TRP A 337 2.86 -19.28 23.51
N GLU A 338 2.77 -20.60 23.34
CA GLU A 338 2.79 -21.56 24.46
C GLU A 338 4.09 -21.49 25.27
N ILE A 339 5.23 -21.44 24.59
CA ILE A 339 6.54 -21.29 25.23
C ILE A 339 6.63 -19.95 25.97
N PHE A 340 6.21 -18.85 25.32
CA PHE A 340 6.25 -17.50 25.89
C PHE A 340 5.34 -17.39 27.12
N ARG A 341 4.09 -17.88 27.03
CA ARG A 341 3.11 -17.94 28.12
C ARG A 341 3.68 -18.63 29.34
N ARG A 342 4.13 -19.89 29.16
CA ARG A 342 4.67 -20.72 30.24
C ARG A 342 5.91 -20.10 30.88
N LYS A 343 6.69 -19.31 30.15
CA LYS A 343 7.84 -18.57 30.70
C LYS A 343 7.41 -17.34 31.47
N LEU A 344 6.45 -16.56 30.98
CA LEU A 344 5.86 -15.44 31.73
C LEU A 344 5.22 -15.94 33.04
N ASP A 345 4.43 -17.02 33.01
CA ASP A 345 3.86 -17.62 34.22
C ASP A 345 4.95 -18.08 35.22
N GLN A 346 6.05 -18.66 34.73
CA GLN A 346 7.19 -19.04 35.58
C GLN A 346 7.85 -17.83 36.27
N GLU A 347 7.82 -16.64 35.65
CA GLU A 347 8.32 -15.40 36.24
C GLU A 347 7.30 -14.71 37.16
N LEU A 348 6.01 -14.76 36.83
CA LEU A 348 4.93 -14.12 37.59
C LEU A 348 4.54 -14.90 38.86
N ARG A 349 4.85 -16.19 38.96
CA ARG A 349 4.67 -17.01 40.19
C ARG A 349 5.33 -16.36 41.41
N GLY A 350 4.56 -16.09 42.46
CA GLY A 350 4.98 -15.39 43.68
C GLY A 350 4.85 -13.87 43.61
N THR A 351 4.28 -13.31 42.53
CA THR A 351 4.00 -11.87 42.38
C THR A 351 2.49 -11.58 42.50
N LYS A 352 2.11 -10.31 42.65
CA LYS A 352 0.70 -9.86 42.65
C LYS A 352 -0.06 -10.12 41.33
N MET A 353 0.64 -10.57 40.28
CA MET A 353 0.09 -10.82 38.95
C MET A 353 0.11 -12.31 38.58
N GLU A 354 0.40 -13.20 39.54
CA GLU A 354 0.21 -14.64 39.39
C GLU A 354 -1.24 -14.98 39.03
N GLY A 355 -1.46 -16.01 38.20
CA GLY A 355 -2.79 -16.45 37.75
C GLY A 355 -3.41 -15.60 36.64
N LYS A 356 -3.14 -14.30 36.56
CA LYS A 356 -3.81 -13.37 35.61
C LYS A 356 -3.57 -13.67 34.12
N LEU A 357 -2.47 -14.35 33.79
CA LEU A 357 -2.19 -14.82 32.42
C LEU A 357 -2.95 -16.14 32.10
N GLY A 358 -3.41 -16.84 33.14
CA GLY A 358 -4.47 -17.84 33.10
C GLY A 358 -5.78 -17.20 32.67
N ASP A 359 -6.29 -16.29 33.51
CA ASP A 359 -7.57 -15.58 33.31
C ASP A 359 -7.73 -14.89 31.94
N LEU A 360 -6.62 -14.50 31.30
CA LEU A 360 -6.62 -13.84 29.98
C LEU A 360 -6.67 -14.81 28.79
N PHE A 361 -6.14 -16.03 28.93
CA PHE A 361 -5.87 -16.92 27.79
C PHE A 361 -6.42 -18.34 27.93
N ASP A 362 -6.70 -18.82 29.15
CA ASP A 362 -7.43 -20.08 29.34
C ASP A 362 -8.92 -19.85 29.12
N GLY A 363 -9.52 -20.65 28.24
CA GLY A 363 -10.97 -20.76 28.18
C GLY A 363 -11.52 -21.39 29.45
N LEU A 364 -12.74 -21.00 29.83
CA LEU A 364 -13.51 -21.76 30.82
C LEU A 364 -13.80 -23.15 30.25
N VAL A 365 -13.27 -24.18 30.91
CA VAL A 365 -13.48 -25.62 30.61
C VAL A 365 -14.50 -26.20 31.59
#